data_AF-A0A6N2U8K7-F1
#
_entry.id   AF-A0A6N2U8K7-F1
#
_cell.length_a   1.000
_cell.length_b   1.000
_cell.length_c   1.000
_cell.angle_alpha   90.00
_cell.angle_beta   90.00
_cell.angle_gamma   90.00
#
_symmetry.space_group_name_H-M   'P 1'
#
loop_
_entity.id
_entity.type
_entity.pdbx_description
1 polymer ?
#
loop_
_entity_poly.entity_id
_entity_poly.type
_entity_poly.pdbx_seq_one_letter_code
_entity_poly.pdbx_strand_id
1 'polypeptide(L)'
;MSNLHEIPGRREMKLPERARWGTFCAMEQQACDLLVTASRMLAGAGQAGAAGNAAVAVRDGKILETGSAAELEARWKPAARRDLGNVLLMPGLVNAHTHVPMTFLRGFADDLPLMEWLTGHIFPVEARLTDRIVSLGARLGMYEMMRTGTTAFVDSYLLEINVLREAERMGMRCVGGEALFAFPSPAYGGWDAAEALYREQAARFAGRGRVQVALMPHSVYTTSDDVLRRSMKLAEELDLMLHIHLSESAGEVEQCRSLHGDRRPVAYARDMGLLNERTVLAHMVDVTDEELELVASSGAAIAHNPVSNLKLASGFARVRDMARAGISVSLGTDGACSNNSLDMFETMKLAALLAKGCSGDATAVPATQALNMATAEGARIFRTPGLGTLAPGAPADMVALDLDEPNLCPIFNEASHAVYAASGKDCVFTMVEGNILYDCGTYTDGLYADTAAEMRDLVEWLKGKE
;
A
#
# COMPACT_ATOMS: atom_id res chain seq x y z
N MET A 1 -50.64 -87.49 35.25
CA MET A 1 -50.80 -86.10 35.75
C MET A 1 -50.25 -85.22 34.64
N SER A 2 -51.07 -84.78 33.70
CA SER A 2 -51.99 -83.63 33.73
C SER A 2 -51.44 -82.51 32.83
N ASN A 3 -52.14 -82.32 31.71
CA ASN A 3 -52.45 -81.08 30.99
C ASN A 3 -51.39 -80.38 30.11
N LEU A 4 -51.62 -80.60 28.81
CA LEU A 4 -51.51 -79.73 27.64
C LEU A 4 -51.65 -78.22 27.91
N HIS A 5 -50.82 -77.38 27.27
CA HIS A 5 -51.26 -76.52 26.16
C HIS A 5 -50.12 -75.80 25.43
N GLU A 6 -50.39 -75.53 24.16
CA GLU A 6 -49.57 -75.05 23.05
C GLU A 6 -48.89 -73.68 23.27
N ILE A 7 -47.75 -73.50 22.59
CA ILE A 7 -47.06 -72.20 22.44
C ILE A 7 -47.60 -71.50 21.17
N PRO A 8 -48.17 -70.29 21.26
CA PRO A 8 -48.62 -69.55 20.08
C PRO A 8 -47.52 -68.69 19.45
N GLY A 9 -47.33 -68.88 18.13
CA GLY A 9 -47.15 -67.87 17.07
C GLY A 9 -46.21 -66.68 17.28
N ARG A 10 -45.14 -66.63 16.46
CA ARG A 10 -44.32 -65.43 16.19
C ARG A 10 -45.21 -64.24 15.80
N ARG A 11 -45.13 -63.12 16.54
CA ARG A 11 -45.59 -61.80 16.09
C ARG A 11 -44.43 -61.06 15.42
N GLU A 12 -44.59 -60.72 14.15
CA GLU A 12 -43.76 -59.74 13.45
C GLU A 12 -43.87 -58.36 14.13
N MET A 13 -42.73 -57.78 14.50
CA MET A 13 -42.65 -56.37 14.87
C MET A 13 -42.67 -55.51 13.60
N LYS A 14 -43.76 -54.77 13.38
CA LYS A 14 -43.78 -53.64 12.44
C LYS A 14 -42.96 -52.50 13.05
N LEU A 15 -41.88 -52.10 12.37
CA LEU A 15 -41.17 -50.85 12.65
C LEU A 15 -42.10 -49.65 12.39
N PRO A 16 -42.06 -48.58 13.21
CA PRO A 16 -42.85 -47.39 12.94
C PRO A 16 -42.34 -46.67 11.69
N GLU A 17 -43.27 -46.13 10.88
CA GLU A 17 -42.94 -45.27 9.75
C GLU A 17 -42.11 -44.06 10.19
N ARG A 18 -41.04 -43.78 9.44
CA ARG A 18 -40.21 -42.59 9.63
C ARG A 18 -41.07 -41.33 9.46
N ALA A 19 -41.29 -40.61 10.56
CA ALA A 19 -41.84 -39.27 10.53
C ALA A 19 -40.95 -38.37 9.65
N ARG A 20 -41.47 -37.99 8.48
CA ARG A 20 -40.93 -36.92 7.62
C ARG A 20 -41.29 -35.57 8.20
N TRP A 21 -40.55 -35.10 9.19
CA TRP A 21 -40.57 -33.69 9.60
C TRP A 21 -39.16 -33.24 9.96
N GLY A 22 -38.31 -33.19 8.94
CA GLY A 22 -37.13 -32.33 8.95
C GLY A 22 -37.53 -31.02 8.30
N THR A 23 -38.03 -30.07 9.09
CA THR A 23 -38.24 -28.70 8.62
C THR A 23 -36.85 -28.13 8.33
N PHE A 24 -36.46 -28.06 7.05
CA PHE A 24 -35.39 -27.18 6.63
C PHE A 24 -35.90 -25.76 6.85
N CYS A 25 -35.64 -25.18 8.02
CA CYS A 25 -35.63 -23.73 8.15
C CYS A 25 -34.55 -23.24 7.16
N ALA A 26 -34.97 -22.80 5.98
CA ALA A 26 -34.13 -21.99 5.13
C ALA A 26 -33.71 -20.79 6.00
N MET A 27 -32.43 -20.74 6.39
CA MET A 27 -31.91 -19.57 7.07
C MET A 27 -32.14 -18.39 6.13
N GLU A 28 -32.88 -17.39 6.60
CA GLU A 28 -33.17 -16.20 5.82
C GLU A 28 -31.84 -15.51 5.50
N GLN A 29 -31.57 -15.28 4.21
CA GLN A 29 -30.34 -14.63 3.78
C GLN A 29 -30.26 -13.22 4.38
N GLN A 30 -29.10 -12.86 4.88
CA GLN A 30 -28.81 -11.50 5.35
C GLN A 30 -28.47 -10.62 4.15
N ALA A 31 -28.96 -9.38 4.10
CA ALA A 31 -28.59 -8.49 3.01
C ALA A 31 -27.07 -8.21 2.99
N CYS A 32 -26.51 -7.83 1.85
CA CYS A 32 -25.22 -7.15 1.72
C CYS A 32 -25.25 -6.25 0.48
N ASP A 33 -24.29 -5.35 0.32
CA ASP A 33 -24.28 -4.40 -0.79
C ASP A 33 -23.73 -5.08 -2.05
N LEU A 34 -22.61 -5.80 -1.89
CA LEU A 34 -21.90 -6.44 -2.98
C LEU A 34 -21.44 -7.83 -2.56
N LEU A 35 -21.55 -8.78 -3.50
CA LEU A 35 -20.88 -10.07 -3.44
C LEU A 35 -19.91 -10.17 -4.61
N VAL A 36 -18.62 -10.26 -4.30
CA VAL A 36 -17.54 -10.46 -5.29
C VAL A 36 -17.17 -11.93 -5.31
N THR A 37 -17.09 -12.56 -6.48
CA THR A 37 -16.65 -13.96 -6.65
C THR A 37 -15.42 -14.06 -7.53
N ALA A 38 -14.56 -15.05 -7.25
CA ALA A 38 -13.31 -15.31 -7.97
C ALA A 38 -12.96 -16.81 -7.93
N SER A 39 -12.14 -17.30 -8.86
CA SER A 39 -11.72 -18.71 -8.84
C SER A 39 -10.79 -19.04 -7.67
N ARG A 40 -9.99 -18.08 -7.21
CA ARG A 40 -9.07 -18.20 -6.07
C ARG A 40 -9.02 -16.92 -5.25
N MET A 41 -8.58 -17.06 -4.00
CA MET A 41 -8.37 -15.92 -3.10
C MET A 41 -7.15 -16.13 -2.19
N LEU A 42 -6.39 -15.05 -1.98
CA LEU A 42 -5.46 -14.88 -0.86
C LEU A 42 -6.12 -13.96 0.16
N ALA A 43 -6.55 -14.48 1.32
CA ALA A 43 -7.23 -13.65 2.33
C ALA A 43 -6.26 -12.74 3.13
N GLY A 44 -4.97 -13.04 3.08
CA GLY A 44 -3.86 -12.32 3.70
C GLY A 44 -2.56 -13.01 3.28
N ALA A 45 -1.39 -12.46 3.59
CA ALA A 45 -0.18 -13.08 3.06
C ALA A 45 0.09 -14.46 3.68
N GLY A 46 0.11 -15.47 2.82
CA GLY A 46 0.37 -16.86 3.19
C GLY A 46 -0.83 -17.67 3.66
N GLN A 47 -2.01 -17.06 3.84
CA GLN A 47 -3.25 -17.83 3.99
C GLN A 47 -3.78 -18.18 2.59
N ALA A 48 -3.44 -19.38 2.12
CA ALA A 48 -4.06 -19.94 0.93
C ALA A 48 -5.57 -20.03 1.18
N GLY A 49 -6.36 -19.32 0.37
CA GLY A 49 -7.81 -19.54 0.34
C GLY A 49 -8.12 -20.95 -0.15
N ALA A 50 -9.33 -21.42 0.13
CA ALA A 50 -9.78 -22.70 -0.40
C ALA A 50 -9.68 -22.68 -1.93
N ALA A 51 -9.10 -23.72 -2.53
CA ALA A 51 -9.13 -23.91 -3.98
C ALA A 51 -10.59 -24.16 -4.41
N GLY A 52 -11.13 -23.31 -5.30
CA GLY A 52 -12.53 -23.30 -5.72
C GLY A 52 -13.18 -21.94 -5.51
N ASN A 53 -14.27 -21.66 -6.24
CA ASN A 53 -14.99 -20.38 -6.29
C ASN A 53 -15.03 -19.69 -4.92
N ALA A 54 -14.15 -18.72 -4.69
CA ALA A 54 -14.07 -17.90 -3.48
C ALA A 54 -15.04 -16.71 -3.61
N ALA A 55 -15.42 -16.15 -2.47
CA ALA A 55 -16.27 -14.98 -2.44
C ALA A 55 -15.98 -14.05 -1.25
N VAL A 56 -16.33 -12.78 -1.45
CA VAL A 56 -16.27 -11.72 -0.43
C VAL A 56 -17.60 -10.98 -0.39
N ALA A 57 -18.26 -10.97 0.77
CA ALA A 57 -19.46 -10.19 1.01
C ALA A 57 -19.08 -8.83 1.61
N VAL A 58 -19.59 -7.74 1.03
CA VAL A 58 -19.25 -6.36 1.39
C VAL A 58 -20.52 -5.59 1.77
N ARG A 59 -20.41 -4.76 2.82
CA ARG A 59 -21.42 -3.76 3.18
C ARG A 59 -20.76 -2.54 3.78
N ASP A 60 -21.26 -1.35 3.45
CA ASP A 60 -20.77 -0.06 3.98
C ASP A 60 -19.25 0.07 3.85
N GLY A 61 -18.72 -0.37 2.70
CA GLY A 61 -17.30 -0.37 2.38
C GLY A 61 -16.42 -1.33 3.17
N LYS A 62 -17.01 -2.21 3.99
CA LYS A 62 -16.30 -3.20 4.82
C LYS A 62 -16.62 -4.63 4.41
N ILE A 63 -15.65 -5.49 4.62
CA ILE A 63 -15.80 -6.94 4.44
C ILE A 63 -16.63 -7.48 5.60
N LEU A 64 -17.75 -8.12 5.28
CA LEU A 64 -18.57 -8.85 6.24
C LEU A 64 -18.04 -10.25 6.47
N GLU A 65 -17.73 -10.94 5.38
CA GLU A 65 -17.31 -12.33 5.39
C GLU A 65 -16.57 -12.69 4.11
N THR A 66 -15.65 -13.64 4.21
CA THR A 66 -14.96 -14.28 3.10
C THR A 66 -15.11 -15.80 3.21
N GLY A 67 -15.25 -16.50 2.10
CA GLY A 67 -15.42 -17.96 2.10
C GLY A 67 -15.62 -18.53 0.70
N SER A 68 -16.23 -19.70 0.59
CA SER A 68 -16.65 -20.19 -0.72
C SER A 68 -17.88 -19.44 -1.23
N ALA A 69 -18.00 -19.30 -2.55
CA ALA A 69 -19.13 -18.68 -3.21
C ALA A 69 -20.45 -19.36 -2.84
N ALA A 70 -20.48 -20.69 -2.77
CA ALA A 70 -21.68 -21.44 -2.37
C ALA A 70 -22.14 -21.10 -0.94
N GLU A 71 -21.20 -21.00 0.02
CA GLU A 71 -21.52 -20.64 1.40
C GLU A 71 -22.03 -19.20 1.51
N LEU A 72 -21.35 -18.26 0.85
CA LEU A 72 -21.73 -16.85 0.91
C LEU A 72 -23.03 -16.58 0.14
N GLU A 73 -23.28 -17.25 -0.98
CA GLU A 73 -24.55 -17.18 -1.69
C GLU A 73 -25.71 -17.76 -0.89
N ALA A 74 -25.48 -18.80 -0.09
CA ALA A 74 -26.51 -19.35 0.79
C ALA A 74 -26.84 -18.40 1.96
N ARG A 75 -25.86 -17.62 2.42
CA ARG A 75 -25.99 -16.75 3.61
C ARG A 75 -26.37 -15.31 3.30
N TRP A 76 -25.90 -14.77 2.18
CA TRP A 76 -25.99 -13.36 1.85
C TRP A 76 -26.86 -13.10 0.62
N LYS A 77 -27.70 -12.06 0.69
CA LYS A 77 -28.52 -11.53 -0.39
C LYS A 77 -27.93 -10.19 -0.85
N PRO A 78 -27.05 -10.20 -1.86
CA PRO A 78 -26.41 -8.98 -2.33
C PRO A 78 -27.34 -8.06 -3.13
N ALA A 79 -27.14 -6.75 -3.04
CA ALA A 79 -27.75 -5.78 -3.95
C ALA A 79 -27.10 -5.81 -5.34
N ALA A 80 -25.79 -6.05 -5.40
CA ALA A 80 -25.02 -6.21 -6.63
C ALA A 80 -24.09 -7.44 -6.58
N ARG A 81 -23.82 -8.04 -7.74
CA ARG A 81 -22.90 -9.18 -7.87
C ARG A 81 -21.81 -8.82 -8.87
N ARG A 82 -20.56 -9.15 -8.54
CA ARG A 82 -19.43 -9.04 -9.47
C ARG A 82 -18.69 -10.37 -9.52
N ASP A 83 -18.85 -11.09 -10.62
CA ASP A 83 -18.13 -12.34 -10.86
C ASP A 83 -16.88 -12.09 -11.71
N LEU A 84 -15.71 -12.22 -11.09
CA LEU A 84 -14.42 -11.95 -11.72
C LEU A 84 -13.89 -13.15 -12.52
N GLY A 85 -14.54 -14.32 -12.48
CA GLY A 85 -14.12 -15.48 -13.24
C GLY A 85 -12.78 -16.07 -12.77
N ASN A 86 -11.89 -16.40 -13.70
CA ASN A 86 -10.63 -17.07 -13.40
C ASN A 86 -9.54 -16.10 -12.93
N VAL A 87 -9.68 -15.57 -11.73
CA VAL A 87 -8.73 -14.62 -11.14
C VAL A 87 -8.25 -15.07 -9.76
N LEU A 88 -7.09 -14.54 -9.36
CA LEU A 88 -6.63 -14.56 -7.98
C LEU A 88 -7.02 -13.24 -7.30
N LEU A 89 -8.02 -13.27 -6.42
CA LEU A 89 -8.42 -12.14 -5.59
C LEU A 89 -7.48 -12.02 -4.37
N MET A 90 -7.02 -10.81 -4.06
CA MET A 90 -6.07 -10.57 -2.96
C MET A 90 -6.28 -9.17 -2.35
N PRO A 91 -5.71 -8.87 -1.16
CA PRO A 91 -5.74 -7.52 -0.62
C PRO A 91 -5.09 -6.55 -1.60
N GLY A 92 -5.62 -5.33 -1.67
CA GLY A 92 -5.01 -4.28 -2.48
C GLY A 92 -3.59 -3.97 -2.00
N LEU A 93 -2.71 -3.62 -2.95
CA LEU A 93 -1.33 -3.28 -2.63
C LEU A 93 -1.26 -1.90 -1.97
N VAL A 94 -0.29 -1.75 -1.08
CA VAL A 94 0.00 -0.53 -0.33
C VAL A 94 1.36 -0.01 -0.73
N ASN A 95 1.38 1.17 -1.35
CA ASN A 95 2.60 1.88 -1.71
C ASN A 95 3.00 2.83 -0.57
N ALA A 96 3.92 2.42 0.29
CA ALA A 96 4.22 3.12 1.53
C ALA A 96 5.10 4.36 1.37
N HIS A 97 5.54 4.69 0.15
CA HIS A 97 6.33 5.89 -0.13
C HIS A 97 6.31 6.26 -1.62
N THR A 98 5.77 7.45 -1.91
CA THR A 98 5.66 8.02 -3.25
C THR A 98 5.93 9.53 -3.28
N HIS A 99 6.20 9.99 -4.51
CA HIS A 99 6.03 11.38 -4.95
C HIS A 99 5.13 11.37 -6.20
N VAL A 100 3.84 11.07 -6.02
CA VAL A 100 2.89 10.78 -7.12
C VAL A 100 2.87 11.90 -8.18
N PRO A 101 2.88 13.20 -7.83
CA PRO A 101 2.89 14.25 -8.84
C PRO A 101 4.07 14.16 -9.81
N MET A 102 5.22 13.59 -9.41
CA MET A 102 6.38 13.44 -10.30
C MET A 102 6.13 12.55 -11.53
N THR A 103 4.94 11.96 -11.70
CA THR A 103 4.56 11.32 -12.98
C THR A 103 4.65 12.24 -14.19
N PHE A 104 4.51 13.57 -14.03
CA PHE A 104 4.75 14.53 -15.13
C PHE A 104 6.24 14.66 -15.49
N LEU A 105 7.15 14.23 -14.60
CA LEU A 105 8.61 14.22 -14.75
C LEU A 105 9.17 12.85 -15.15
N ARG A 106 8.31 11.92 -15.57
CA ARG A 106 8.74 10.57 -15.92
C ARG A 106 9.76 10.60 -17.07
N GLY A 107 10.96 10.09 -16.81
CA GLY A 107 12.08 10.08 -17.76
C GLY A 107 12.66 11.46 -18.07
N PHE A 108 12.47 12.44 -17.19
CA PHE A 108 12.99 13.80 -17.38
C PHE A 108 14.49 13.92 -17.07
N ALA A 109 14.96 13.26 -16.01
CA ALA A 109 16.34 13.31 -15.54
C ALA A 109 16.80 11.91 -15.11
N ASP A 110 17.41 11.19 -16.04
CA ASP A 110 17.92 9.83 -15.84
C ASP A 110 19.47 9.82 -15.81
N ASP A 111 20.06 8.75 -15.25
CA ASP A 111 21.51 8.49 -15.23
C ASP A 111 22.36 9.54 -14.51
N LEU A 112 21.85 10.08 -13.40
CA LEU A 112 22.51 11.08 -12.54
C LEU A 112 22.60 10.60 -11.08
N PRO A 113 23.68 10.93 -10.34
CA PRO A 113 23.74 10.73 -8.90
C PRO A 113 22.68 11.56 -8.14
N LEU A 114 22.20 11.08 -6.98
CA LEU A 114 21.13 11.71 -6.18
C LEU A 114 21.28 13.23 -5.99
N MET A 115 22.45 13.71 -5.54
CA MET A 115 22.63 15.14 -5.26
C MET A 115 22.62 16.01 -6.53
N GLU A 116 23.18 15.50 -7.64
CA GLU A 116 23.15 16.18 -8.93
C GLU A 116 21.74 16.19 -9.52
N TRP A 117 21.04 15.07 -9.42
CA TRP A 117 19.64 14.92 -9.81
C TRP A 117 18.73 15.92 -9.07
N LEU A 118 18.82 15.97 -7.74
CA LEU A 118 18.02 16.90 -6.91
C LEU A 118 18.31 18.36 -7.26
N THR A 119 19.57 18.79 -7.11
CA THR A 119 19.93 20.21 -7.14
C THR A 119 20.03 20.79 -8.56
N GLY A 120 20.43 19.98 -9.54
CA GLY A 120 20.62 20.41 -10.93
C GLY A 120 19.34 20.33 -11.77
N HIS A 121 18.41 19.43 -11.44
CA HIS A 121 17.28 19.11 -12.32
C HIS A 121 15.91 19.19 -11.63
N ILE A 122 15.73 18.54 -10.48
CA ILE A 122 14.41 18.43 -9.85
C ILE A 122 13.99 19.73 -9.14
N PHE A 123 14.78 20.24 -8.20
CA PHE A 123 14.46 21.46 -7.45
C PHE A 123 14.17 22.68 -8.34
N PRO A 124 14.89 22.91 -9.46
CA PRO A 124 14.55 23.99 -10.40
C PRO A 124 13.16 23.89 -11.03
N VAL A 125 12.67 22.67 -11.31
CA VAL A 125 11.31 22.46 -11.83
C VAL A 125 10.29 22.62 -10.71
N GLU A 126 10.56 22.04 -9.54
CA GLU A 126 9.69 22.11 -8.37
C GLU A 126 9.40 23.55 -7.91
N ALA A 127 10.39 24.45 -8.04
CA ALA A 127 10.23 25.88 -7.78
C ALA A 127 9.20 26.58 -8.70
N ARG A 128 8.72 25.91 -9.76
CA ARG A 128 7.75 26.43 -10.73
C ARG A 128 6.42 25.65 -10.73
N LEU A 129 6.20 24.80 -9.73
CA LEU A 129 4.95 24.04 -9.61
C LEU A 129 3.75 24.97 -9.47
N THR A 130 2.63 24.48 -9.97
CA THR A 130 1.30 25.09 -9.80
C THR A 130 0.33 24.01 -9.36
N ASP A 131 -0.79 24.39 -8.73
CA ASP A 131 -1.83 23.45 -8.33
C ASP A 131 -2.27 22.55 -9.49
N ARG A 132 -2.39 23.12 -10.70
CA ARG A 132 -2.77 22.38 -11.91
C ARG A 132 -1.77 21.26 -12.24
N ILE A 133 -0.47 21.55 -12.19
CA ILE A 133 0.57 20.56 -12.51
C ILE A 133 0.55 19.44 -11.48
N VAL A 134 0.45 19.79 -10.19
CA VAL A 134 0.43 18.83 -9.09
C VAL A 134 -0.82 17.95 -9.17
N SER A 135 -2.02 18.52 -9.33
CA SER A 135 -3.26 17.76 -9.54
C SER A 135 -3.20 16.86 -10.76
N LEU A 136 -2.65 17.33 -11.89
CA LEU A 136 -2.56 16.52 -13.11
C LEU A 136 -1.59 15.34 -12.96
N GLY A 137 -0.42 15.56 -12.35
CA GLY A 137 0.51 14.49 -12.02
C GLY A 137 -0.07 13.49 -11.02
N ALA A 138 -0.75 13.99 -9.98
CA ALA A 138 -1.44 13.17 -8.99
C ALA A 138 -2.49 12.27 -9.65
N ARG A 139 -3.38 12.84 -10.48
CA ARG A 139 -4.40 12.08 -11.22
C ARG A 139 -3.79 10.98 -12.09
N LEU A 140 -2.76 11.31 -12.87
CA LEU A 140 -2.12 10.33 -13.75
C LEU A 140 -1.50 9.18 -12.95
N GLY A 141 -0.79 9.50 -11.86
CA GLY A 141 -0.18 8.48 -11.00
C GLY A 141 -1.22 7.60 -10.30
N MET A 142 -2.35 8.18 -9.86
CA MET A 142 -3.46 7.41 -9.29
C MET A 142 -4.10 6.46 -10.30
N TYR A 143 -4.27 6.86 -11.57
CA TYR A 143 -4.73 5.93 -12.60
C TYR A 143 -3.74 4.78 -12.83
N GLU A 144 -2.43 5.07 -12.87
CA GLU A 144 -1.41 4.01 -12.96
C GLU A 144 -1.53 3.05 -11.77
N MET A 145 -1.57 3.57 -10.55
CA MET A 145 -1.73 2.81 -9.32
C MET A 145 -3.00 1.94 -9.32
N MET A 146 -4.15 2.49 -9.71
CA MET A 146 -5.40 1.72 -9.81
C MET A 146 -5.27 0.58 -10.80
N ARG A 147 -4.65 0.83 -11.96
CA ARG A 147 -4.46 -0.20 -12.99
C ARG A 147 -3.47 -1.28 -12.56
N THR A 148 -2.46 -0.95 -11.75
CA THR A 148 -1.43 -1.88 -11.29
C THR A 148 -1.72 -2.50 -9.90
N GLY A 149 -2.92 -2.28 -9.36
CA GLY A 149 -3.39 -2.95 -8.14
C GLY A 149 -2.98 -2.27 -6.82
N THR A 150 -2.60 -1.00 -6.85
CA THR A 150 -2.40 -0.19 -5.65
C THR A 150 -3.73 0.44 -5.21
N THR A 151 -4.07 0.25 -3.93
CA THR A 151 -5.33 0.76 -3.32
C THR A 151 -5.09 1.86 -2.30
N ALA A 152 -3.89 1.86 -1.69
CA ALA A 152 -3.48 2.82 -0.70
C ALA A 152 -2.05 3.29 -0.96
N PHE A 153 -1.78 4.57 -0.78
CA PHE A 153 -0.44 5.12 -0.94
C PHE A 153 -0.10 6.19 0.11
N VAL A 154 1.19 6.39 0.35
CA VAL A 154 1.71 7.46 1.20
C VAL A 154 2.51 8.42 0.35
N ASP A 155 2.07 9.68 0.29
CA ASP A 155 2.68 10.69 -0.55
C ASP A 155 3.35 11.79 0.26
N SER A 156 4.45 12.33 -0.28
CA SER A 156 5.15 13.45 0.31
C SER A 156 5.61 14.36 -0.81
N TYR A 157 4.88 15.43 -1.12
CA TYR A 157 5.28 16.34 -2.19
C TYR A 157 5.04 17.81 -1.82
N LEU A 158 5.09 18.68 -2.83
CA LEU A 158 4.83 20.12 -2.72
C LEU A 158 3.43 20.44 -3.24
N LEU A 159 2.79 21.45 -2.62
CA LEU A 159 1.37 21.76 -2.84
C LEU A 159 0.49 20.52 -2.61
N GLU A 160 0.82 19.75 -1.57
CA GLU A 160 0.31 18.41 -1.30
C GLU A 160 -1.21 18.34 -1.14
N ILE A 161 -1.83 19.45 -0.73
CA ILE A 161 -3.29 19.56 -0.63
C ILE A 161 -4.00 19.14 -1.93
N ASN A 162 -3.36 19.32 -3.08
CA ASN A 162 -3.88 18.88 -4.37
C ASN A 162 -3.90 17.35 -4.48
N VAL A 163 -2.86 16.66 -4.01
CA VAL A 163 -2.83 15.18 -3.97
C VAL A 163 -3.94 14.65 -3.07
N LEU A 164 -4.10 15.20 -1.86
CA LEU A 164 -5.14 14.79 -0.92
C LEU A 164 -6.56 14.97 -1.49
N ARG A 165 -6.80 16.10 -2.19
CA ARG A 165 -8.08 16.38 -2.88
C ARG A 165 -8.34 15.43 -4.03
N GLU A 166 -7.32 15.14 -4.85
CA GLU A 166 -7.47 14.18 -5.95
C GLU A 166 -7.70 12.76 -5.42
N ALA A 167 -7.03 12.35 -4.33
CA ALA A 167 -7.25 11.05 -3.71
C ALA A 167 -8.70 10.91 -3.20
N GLU A 168 -9.23 11.95 -2.54
CA GLU A 168 -10.63 12.01 -2.10
C GLU A 168 -11.59 11.90 -3.29
N ARG A 169 -11.35 12.69 -4.35
CA ARG A 169 -12.18 12.72 -5.57
C ARG A 169 -12.16 11.39 -6.33
N MET A 170 -10.99 10.77 -6.43
CA MET A 170 -10.76 9.53 -7.17
C MET A 170 -11.06 8.27 -6.34
N GLY A 171 -11.41 8.43 -5.06
CA GLY A 171 -11.79 7.33 -4.17
C GLY A 171 -10.64 6.48 -3.64
N MET A 172 -9.39 6.91 -3.83
CA MET A 172 -8.21 6.21 -3.31
C MET A 172 -7.98 6.48 -1.82
N ARG A 173 -7.24 5.57 -1.17
CA ARG A 173 -6.73 5.78 0.18
C ARG A 173 -5.36 6.45 0.12
N CYS A 174 -5.18 7.55 0.85
CA CYS A 174 -3.95 8.33 0.85
C CYS A 174 -3.62 8.82 2.26
N VAL A 175 -2.35 8.72 2.65
CA VAL A 175 -1.79 9.51 3.75
C VAL A 175 -0.75 10.43 3.12
N GLY A 176 -0.95 11.74 3.19
CA GLY A 176 -0.05 12.69 2.52
C GLY A 176 0.36 13.85 3.42
N GLY A 177 1.46 14.51 3.08
CA GLY A 177 1.82 15.77 3.73
C GLY A 177 2.81 16.61 2.94
N GLU A 178 2.70 17.93 3.12
CA GLU A 178 3.57 18.91 2.48
C GLU A 178 5.01 18.75 2.96
N ALA A 179 5.96 18.57 2.05
CA ALA A 179 7.37 18.44 2.42
C ALA A 179 7.87 19.67 3.24
N LEU A 180 8.43 19.39 4.41
CA LEU A 180 8.98 20.38 5.34
C LEU A 180 10.49 20.56 5.15
N PHE A 181 10.91 21.81 4.97
CA PHE A 181 12.30 22.21 4.77
C PHE A 181 12.72 23.29 5.77
N ALA A 182 14.03 23.53 5.89
CA ALA A 182 14.58 24.69 6.59
C ALA A 182 14.50 25.99 5.78
N PHE A 183 13.98 25.93 4.55
CA PHE A 183 13.80 27.04 3.62
C PHE A 183 12.35 27.06 3.09
N PRO A 184 11.89 28.15 2.43
CA PRO A 184 10.51 28.24 1.95
C PRO A 184 10.16 27.14 0.93
N SER A 185 8.92 26.65 0.98
CA SER A 185 8.32 25.83 -0.09
C SER A 185 7.34 26.66 -0.93
N PRO A 186 6.87 26.16 -2.08
CA PRO A 186 5.77 26.80 -2.81
C PRO A 186 4.48 26.98 -1.99
N ALA A 187 4.27 26.17 -0.95
CA ALA A 187 3.08 26.23 -0.08
C ALA A 187 3.23 27.16 1.14
N TYR A 188 4.46 27.44 1.60
CA TYR A 188 4.68 28.23 2.81
C TYR A 188 6.00 29.01 2.80
N GLY A 189 6.01 30.17 3.48
CA GLY A 189 7.19 31.05 3.58
C GLY A 189 8.18 30.72 4.70
N GLY A 190 7.80 29.87 5.66
CA GLY A 190 8.62 29.46 6.80
C GLY A 190 7.80 28.64 7.80
N TRP A 191 8.40 28.27 8.93
CA TRP A 191 7.78 27.33 9.87
C TRP A 191 6.37 27.74 10.33
N ASP A 192 6.14 28.99 10.77
CA ASP A 192 4.85 29.36 11.34
C ASP A 192 3.69 29.23 10.32
N ALA A 193 3.99 29.50 9.04
CA ALA A 193 3.05 29.27 7.95
C ALA A 193 2.87 27.77 7.65
N ALA A 194 3.94 26.98 7.72
CA ALA A 194 3.89 25.53 7.55
C ALA A 194 3.07 24.85 8.66
N GLU A 195 3.27 25.25 9.91
CA GLU A 195 2.49 24.77 11.06
C GLU A 195 1.01 25.14 10.92
N ALA A 196 0.70 26.37 10.52
CA ALA A 196 -0.68 26.78 10.27
C ALA A 196 -1.33 25.94 9.15
N LEU A 197 -0.61 25.72 8.05
CA LEU A 197 -1.04 24.86 6.94
C LEU A 197 -1.33 23.43 7.43
N TYR A 198 -0.43 22.84 8.22
CA TYR A 198 -0.62 21.50 8.75
C TYR A 198 -1.82 21.38 9.69
N ARG A 199 -2.04 22.38 10.56
CA ARG A 199 -3.22 22.41 11.44
C ARG A 199 -4.51 22.55 10.65
N GLU A 200 -4.53 23.37 9.59
CA GLU A 200 -5.68 23.48 8.68
C GLU A 200 -5.97 22.15 8.01
N GLN A 201 -4.96 21.51 7.42
CA GLN A 201 -5.11 20.24 6.72
C GLN A 201 -5.55 19.11 7.66
N ALA A 202 -4.95 19.03 8.86
CA ALA A 202 -5.35 18.04 9.87
C ALA A 202 -6.81 18.23 10.32
N ALA A 203 -7.29 19.47 10.43
CA ALA A 203 -8.69 19.75 10.73
C ALA A 203 -9.62 19.37 9.55
N ARG A 204 -9.19 19.63 8.31
CA ARG A 204 -9.95 19.28 7.10
C ARG A 204 -10.13 17.77 6.93
N PHE A 205 -9.06 17.00 7.15
CA PHE A 205 -9.06 15.55 6.98
C PHE A 205 -9.12 14.81 8.33
N ALA A 206 -9.82 15.40 9.30
CA ALA A 206 -10.01 14.79 10.60
C ALA A 206 -10.85 13.50 10.51
N GLY A 207 -10.71 12.61 11.50
CA GLY A 207 -11.57 11.42 11.63
C GLY A 207 -11.05 10.12 11.02
N ARG A 208 -9.76 10.05 10.65
CA ARG A 208 -9.08 8.83 10.15
C ARG A 208 -9.83 8.13 9.01
N GLY A 209 -10.30 8.93 8.04
CA GLY A 209 -10.93 8.43 6.80
C GLY A 209 -9.93 7.84 5.81
N ARG A 210 -10.35 7.69 4.54
CA ARG A 210 -9.47 7.24 3.45
C ARG A 210 -8.32 8.20 3.18
N VAL A 211 -8.54 9.50 3.35
CA VAL A 211 -7.52 10.54 3.18
C VAL A 211 -7.12 11.06 4.55
N GLN A 212 -5.82 11.02 4.84
CA GLN A 212 -5.24 11.42 6.12
C GLN A 212 -4.01 12.31 5.89
N VAL A 213 -3.60 13.03 6.93
CA VAL A 213 -2.42 13.92 6.90
C VAL A 213 -1.25 13.27 7.66
N ALA A 214 -0.03 13.50 7.21
CA ALA A 214 1.20 13.15 7.92
C ALA A 214 2.23 14.28 7.89
N LEU A 215 3.06 14.39 8.92
CA LEU A 215 4.17 15.35 8.94
C LEU A 215 5.32 14.80 8.11
N MET A 216 5.79 15.59 7.13
CA MET A 216 6.79 15.13 6.16
C MET A 216 8.06 16.01 6.17
N PRO A 217 8.86 16.06 7.26
CA PRO A 217 10.21 16.63 7.17
C PRO A 217 10.99 15.88 6.09
N HIS A 218 11.53 16.60 5.11
CA HIS A 218 12.09 15.99 3.91
C HIS A 218 13.24 15.04 4.24
N SER A 219 14.33 15.54 4.82
CA SER A 219 15.50 14.75 5.20
C SER A 219 16.34 15.50 6.23
N VAL A 220 17.35 14.84 6.80
CA VAL A 220 18.26 15.47 7.79
C VAL A 220 19.16 16.57 7.20
N TYR A 221 19.37 16.60 5.88
CA TYR A 221 20.26 17.55 5.21
C TYR A 221 19.54 18.75 4.57
N THR A 222 18.21 18.72 4.46
CA THR A 222 17.40 19.87 3.98
C THR A 222 16.58 20.53 5.10
N THR A 223 16.64 19.99 6.30
CA THR A 223 15.96 20.51 7.50
C THR A 223 16.97 21.00 8.53
N SER A 224 16.47 21.49 9.67
CA SER A 224 17.29 21.94 10.79
C SER A 224 16.87 21.27 12.08
N ASP A 225 17.74 21.33 13.09
CA ASP A 225 17.47 20.97 14.48
C ASP A 225 16.12 21.49 15.01
N ASP A 226 15.75 22.73 14.66
CA ASP A 226 14.49 23.37 15.07
C ASP A 226 13.30 22.77 14.31
N VAL A 227 13.39 22.68 12.98
CA VAL A 227 12.33 22.13 12.12
C VAL A 227 12.02 20.69 12.51
N LEU A 228 13.03 19.85 12.73
CA LEU A 228 12.84 18.44 13.09
C LEU A 228 12.15 18.27 14.45
N ARG A 229 12.61 18.98 15.48
CA ARG A 229 12.00 18.91 16.81
C ARG A 229 10.57 19.45 16.81
N ARG A 230 10.32 20.57 16.12
CA ARG A 230 8.97 21.14 16.01
C ARG A 230 8.04 20.26 15.17
N SER A 231 8.57 19.56 14.16
CA SER A 231 7.81 18.57 13.36
C SER A 231 7.34 17.41 14.22
N MET A 232 8.22 16.83 15.03
CA MET A 232 7.83 15.76 15.95
C MET A 232 6.79 16.23 16.97
N LYS A 233 7.02 17.40 17.59
CA LYS A 233 6.05 17.98 18.53
C LYS A 233 4.68 18.19 17.90
N LEU A 234 4.63 18.71 16.66
CA LEU A 234 3.38 18.93 15.94
C LEU A 234 2.70 17.59 15.57
N ALA A 235 3.48 16.59 15.17
CA ALA A 235 2.98 15.24 14.88
C ALA A 235 2.36 14.58 16.14
N GLU A 236 2.94 14.80 17.32
CA GLU A 236 2.39 14.34 18.60
C GLU A 236 1.10 15.08 18.95
N GLU A 237 1.10 16.42 18.87
CA GLU A 237 -0.07 17.26 19.20
C GLU A 237 -1.29 16.95 18.32
N LEU A 238 -1.06 16.65 17.04
CA LEU A 238 -2.11 16.37 16.06
C LEU A 238 -2.37 14.86 15.85
N ASP A 239 -1.65 13.99 16.58
CA ASP A 239 -1.67 12.53 16.44
C ASP A 239 -1.48 12.04 14.99
N LEU A 240 -0.50 12.62 14.30
CA LEU A 240 -0.16 12.32 12.92
C LEU A 240 1.04 11.38 12.83
N MET A 241 1.11 10.63 11.74
CA MET A 241 2.33 9.94 11.33
C MET A 241 3.42 10.97 10.99
N LEU A 242 4.69 10.60 11.17
CA LEU A 242 5.82 11.34 10.62
C LEU A 242 6.54 10.47 9.58
N HIS A 243 6.83 11.00 8.40
CA HIS A 243 7.58 10.30 7.35
C HIS A 243 8.79 11.14 6.96
N ILE A 244 9.97 10.51 6.84
CA ILE A 244 11.21 11.20 6.50
C ILE A 244 12.13 10.31 5.66
N HIS A 245 12.84 10.89 4.69
CA HIS A 245 13.95 10.22 4.00
C HIS A 245 15.15 10.17 4.95
N LEU A 246 15.66 8.96 5.19
CA LEU A 246 16.75 8.79 6.15
C LEU A 246 17.73 7.71 5.71
N SER A 247 19.02 8.06 5.76
CA SER A 247 20.13 7.14 5.45
C SER A 247 20.00 6.52 4.05
N GLU A 248 19.57 7.31 3.08
CA GLU A 248 19.34 6.89 1.70
C GLU A 248 20.65 6.55 1.00
N SER A 249 21.72 7.32 1.22
CA SER A 249 23.00 7.12 0.53
C SER A 249 24.20 7.36 1.44
N ALA A 250 25.36 6.80 1.06
CA ALA A 250 26.63 7.09 1.74
C ALA A 250 26.99 8.58 1.71
N GLY A 251 26.57 9.30 0.65
CA GLY A 251 26.75 10.75 0.55
C GLY A 251 25.96 11.52 1.60
N GLU A 252 24.70 11.14 1.84
CA GLU A 252 23.90 11.69 2.94
C GLU A 252 24.57 11.42 4.28
N VAL A 253 25.04 10.20 4.51
CA VAL A 253 25.67 9.83 5.78
C VAL A 253 26.90 10.69 6.05
N GLU A 254 27.78 10.87 5.06
CA GLU A 254 28.97 11.72 5.20
C GLU A 254 28.59 13.19 5.43
N GLN A 255 27.59 13.70 4.71
CA GLN A 255 27.09 15.05 4.92
C GLN A 255 26.53 15.24 6.34
N CYS A 256 25.77 14.26 6.85
CA CYS A 256 25.23 14.29 8.20
C CYS A 256 26.34 14.30 9.24
N ARG A 257 27.36 13.44 9.08
CA ARG A 257 28.54 13.41 9.97
C ARG A 257 29.28 14.74 10.00
N SER A 258 29.48 15.35 8.83
CA SER A 258 30.13 16.66 8.71
C SER A 258 29.34 17.78 9.39
N LEU A 259 28.02 17.83 9.19
CA LEU A 259 27.17 18.91 9.70
C LEU A 259 26.76 18.73 11.18
N HIS A 260 26.69 17.50 11.67
CA HIS A 260 26.07 17.20 12.96
C HIS A 260 27.01 16.49 13.94
N GLY A 261 28.32 16.75 13.87
CA GLY A 261 29.28 16.31 14.89
C GLY A 261 29.52 14.81 14.87
N ASP A 262 29.82 14.28 13.68
CA ASP A 262 30.16 12.88 13.39
C ASP A 262 29.03 11.85 13.62
N ARG A 263 27.82 12.33 13.96
CA ARG A 263 26.63 11.49 14.04
C ARG A 263 26.19 11.04 12.66
N ARG A 264 25.76 9.80 12.56
CA ARG A 264 25.07 9.24 11.39
C ARG A 264 23.58 9.61 11.41
N PRO A 265 22.85 9.54 10.28
CA PRO A 265 21.46 9.97 10.18
C PRO A 265 20.53 9.37 11.25
N VAL A 266 20.63 8.06 11.52
CA VAL A 266 19.76 7.39 12.51
C VAL A 266 20.04 7.88 13.93
N ALA A 267 21.32 7.99 14.31
CA ALA A 267 21.71 8.53 15.62
C ALA A 267 21.28 9.99 15.79
N TYR A 268 21.39 10.81 14.73
CA TYR A 268 20.93 12.19 14.73
C TYR A 268 19.40 12.28 14.83
N ALA A 269 18.66 11.48 14.07
CA ALA A 269 17.20 11.39 14.14
C ALA A 269 16.72 11.02 15.54
N ARG A 270 17.39 10.09 16.22
CA ARG A 270 17.14 9.76 17.63
C ARG A 270 17.30 10.99 18.53
N ASP A 271 18.39 11.74 18.40
CA ASP A 271 18.66 12.92 19.23
C ASP A 271 17.63 14.04 18.99
N MET A 272 17.02 14.08 17.81
CA MET A 272 15.92 14.99 17.48
C MET A 272 14.54 14.49 17.96
N GLY A 273 14.47 13.30 18.57
CA GLY A 273 13.23 12.67 19.04
C GLY A 273 12.42 12.00 17.93
N LEU A 274 12.99 11.79 16.75
CA LEU A 274 12.26 11.28 15.59
C LEU A 274 12.01 9.77 15.63
N LEU A 275 12.80 8.99 16.37
CA LEU A 275 12.67 7.53 16.37
C LEU A 275 11.62 7.08 17.39
N ASN A 276 10.40 6.84 16.94
CA ASN A 276 9.33 6.19 17.70
C ASN A 276 8.28 5.55 16.77
N GLU A 277 7.26 4.90 17.35
CA GLU A 277 6.18 4.17 16.64
C GLU A 277 5.34 4.97 15.63
N ARG A 278 5.43 6.31 15.61
CA ARG A 278 4.74 7.15 14.62
C ARG A 278 5.57 7.41 13.37
N THR A 279 6.84 7.03 13.38
CA THR A 279 7.79 7.42 12.35
C THR A 279 7.98 6.32 11.31
N VAL A 280 7.91 6.71 10.04
CA VAL A 280 8.26 5.91 8.87
C VAL A 280 9.53 6.49 8.26
N LEU A 281 10.55 5.64 8.10
CA LEU A 281 11.86 5.98 7.55
C LEU A 281 11.95 5.47 6.11
N ALA A 282 11.93 6.36 5.14
CA ALA A 282 12.10 5.99 3.74
C ALA A 282 13.57 5.63 3.44
N HIS A 283 13.76 4.65 2.55
CA HIS A 283 15.05 4.15 2.06
C HIS A 283 15.85 3.28 3.04
N MET A 284 16.49 3.88 4.05
CA MET A 284 17.32 3.19 5.05
C MET A 284 18.38 2.26 4.46
N VAL A 285 19.17 2.77 3.51
CA VAL A 285 20.14 1.99 2.73
C VAL A 285 21.47 1.83 3.47
N ASP A 286 22.10 2.93 3.85
CA ASP A 286 23.40 2.94 4.52
C ASP A 286 23.19 2.97 6.03
N VAL A 287 23.09 1.79 6.64
CA VAL A 287 22.83 1.62 8.08
C VAL A 287 23.71 0.54 8.70
N THR A 288 24.23 0.82 9.90
CA THR A 288 25.01 -0.15 10.68
C THR A 288 24.11 -1.09 11.49
N ASP A 289 24.70 -2.12 12.08
CA ASP A 289 23.99 -3.02 13.00
C ASP A 289 23.45 -2.27 14.23
N GLU A 290 24.24 -1.35 14.80
CA GLU A 290 23.77 -0.56 15.94
C GLU A 290 22.60 0.37 15.56
N GLU A 291 22.59 0.92 14.35
CA GLU A 291 21.48 1.74 13.86
C GLU A 291 20.21 0.93 13.67
N LEU A 292 20.32 -0.32 13.17
CA LEU A 292 19.18 -1.23 13.07
C LEU A 292 18.63 -1.60 14.45
N GLU A 293 19.49 -1.83 15.46
CA GLU A 293 19.05 -2.06 16.84
C GLU A 293 18.30 -0.86 17.42
N LEU A 294 18.78 0.36 17.17
CA LEU A 294 18.11 1.59 17.57
C LEU A 294 16.70 1.68 16.95
N VAL A 295 16.59 1.45 15.63
CA VAL A 295 15.30 1.49 14.93
C VAL A 295 14.35 0.43 15.50
N ALA A 296 14.82 -0.82 15.66
CA ALA A 296 14.02 -1.91 16.21
C ALA A 296 13.50 -1.59 17.62
N SER A 297 14.35 -1.02 18.49
CA SER A 297 13.96 -0.65 19.85
C SER A 297 12.97 0.53 19.93
N SER A 298 12.94 1.37 18.90
CA SER A 298 12.09 2.57 18.85
C SER A 298 10.65 2.30 18.41
N GLY A 299 10.41 1.20 17.69
CA GLY A 299 9.14 0.91 17.03
C GLY A 299 8.90 1.66 15.72
N ALA A 300 9.86 2.46 15.23
CA ALA A 300 9.78 3.08 13.91
C ALA A 300 9.71 2.03 12.79
N ALA A 301 9.00 2.36 11.71
CA ALA A 301 8.87 1.52 10.52
C ALA A 301 9.78 2.02 9.38
N ILE A 302 10.01 1.18 8.39
CA ILE A 302 10.84 1.48 7.21
C ILE A 302 10.01 1.30 5.93
N ALA A 303 10.08 2.26 5.01
CA ALA A 303 9.58 2.12 3.65
C ALA A 303 10.76 1.86 2.69
N HIS A 304 10.88 0.63 2.20
CA HIS A 304 11.97 0.22 1.31
C HIS A 304 11.62 0.52 -0.16
N ASN A 305 12.49 1.29 -0.82
CA ASN A 305 12.32 1.78 -2.19
C ASN A 305 13.35 1.15 -3.15
N PRO A 306 13.26 -0.16 -3.47
CA PRO A 306 14.34 -0.89 -4.15
C PRO A 306 14.71 -0.34 -5.52
N VAL A 307 13.71 0.01 -6.35
CA VAL A 307 13.98 0.46 -7.73
C VAL A 307 14.72 1.79 -7.70
N SER A 308 14.23 2.75 -6.91
CA SER A 308 14.87 4.05 -6.74
C SER A 308 16.29 3.94 -6.17
N ASN A 309 16.48 3.16 -5.11
CA ASN A 309 17.79 2.95 -4.52
C ASN A 309 18.81 2.41 -5.52
N LEU A 310 18.40 1.56 -6.47
CA LEU A 310 19.27 1.08 -7.54
C LEU A 310 19.46 2.13 -8.64
N LYS A 311 18.39 2.79 -9.10
CA LYS A 311 18.42 3.74 -10.22
C LYS A 311 19.29 4.96 -9.89
N LEU A 312 19.25 5.44 -8.65
CA LEU A 312 20.07 6.56 -8.17
C LEU A 312 21.45 6.13 -7.66
N ALA A 313 21.76 4.84 -7.73
CA ALA A 313 22.97 4.24 -7.17
C ALA A 313 23.17 4.53 -5.67
N SER A 314 22.08 4.71 -4.92
CA SER A 314 22.09 4.97 -3.48
C SER A 314 22.61 3.75 -2.70
N GLY A 315 22.29 2.54 -3.16
CA GLY A 315 22.87 1.28 -2.67
C GLY A 315 21.84 0.16 -2.42
N PHE A 316 22.20 -0.79 -1.56
CA PHE A 316 21.41 -1.99 -1.27
C PHE A 316 20.94 -2.00 0.19
N ALA A 317 19.65 -1.71 0.42
CA ALA A 317 19.10 -1.75 1.77
C ALA A 317 19.14 -3.17 2.36
N ARG A 318 19.46 -3.26 3.64
CA ARG A 318 19.67 -4.53 4.38
C ARG A 318 18.34 -5.16 4.84
N VAL A 319 17.38 -5.29 3.94
CA VAL A 319 15.98 -5.69 4.24
C VAL A 319 15.88 -7.02 5.00
N ARG A 320 16.72 -8.02 4.66
CA ARG A 320 16.78 -9.29 5.40
C ARG A 320 17.12 -9.06 6.87
N ASP A 321 18.08 -8.19 7.14
CA ASP A 321 18.58 -7.92 8.49
C ASP A 321 17.56 -7.09 9.28
N MET A 322 16.95 -6.08 8.62
CA MET A 322 15.83 -5.31 9.19
C MET A 322 14.67 -6.21 9.62
N ALA A 323 14.26 -7.13 8.74
CA ALA A 323 13.20 -8.08 9.03
C ALA A 323 13.56 -9.05 10.16
N ARG A 324 14.81 -9.54 10.22
CA ARG A 324 15.29 -10.39 11.32
C ARG A 324 15.36 -9.67 12.66
N ALA A 325 15.61 -8.37 12.63
CA ALA A 325 15.56 -7.50 13.82
C ALA A 325 14.12 -7.19 14.28
N GLY A 326 13.09 -7.65 13.55
CA GLY A 326 11.69 -7.41 13.88
C GLY A 326 11.19 -6.01 13.51
N ILE A 327 11.93 -5.28 12.67
CA ILE A 327 11.52 -3.96 12.17
C ILE A 327 10.37 -4.14 11.17
N SER A 328 9.35 -3.29 11.27
CA SER A 328 8.27 -3.21 10.30
C SER A 328 8.80 -2.64 8.98
N VAL A 329 8.90 -3.46 7.94
CA VAL A 329 9.39 -3.01 6.62
C VAL A 329 8.27 -3.12 5.58
N SER A 330 7.88 -1.99 5.02
CA SER A 330 6.95 -1.89 3.88
C SER A 330 7.71 -1.60 2.58
N LEU A 331 7.00 -1.53 1.46
CA LEU A 331 7.55 -1.21 0.15
C LEU A 331 7.01 0.12 -0.37
N GLY A 332 7.86 0.87 -1.06
CA GLY A 332 7.48 2.07 -1.78
C GLY A 332 8.10 2.12 -3.17
N THR A 333 7.48 2.87 -4.08
CA THR A 333 8.00 3.07 -5.44
C THR A 333 8.91 4.27 -5.54
N ASP A 334 8.85 5.20 -4.57
CA ASP A 334 9.35 6.57 -4.73
C ASP A 334 8.64 7.29 -5.90
N GLY A 335 9.15 8.42 -6.36
CA GLY A 335 8.64 9.18 -7.50
C GLY A 335 8.92 8.54 -8.85
N ALA A 336 8.04 8.78 -9.82
CA ALA A 336 8.20 8.27 -11.20
C ALA A 336 9.40 8.87 -11.97
N CYS A 337 10.18 9.74 -11.36
CA CYS A 337 11.42 10.30 -11.93
C CYS A 337 12.68 9.54 -11.47
N SER A 338 12.59 8.74 -10.40
CA SER A 338 13.65 7.88 -9.87
C SER A 338 13.30 6.39 -9.91
N ASN A 339 12.19 5.98 -10.53
CA ASN A 339 11.78 4.57 -10.63
C ASN A 339 11.98 3.95 -12.04
N ASN A 340 11.15 4.14 -13.06
CA ASN A 340 10.19 5.23 -13.36
C ASN A 340 8.74 4.70 -13.55
N SER A 341 8.32 3.65 -12.83
CA SER A 341 6.94 3.16 -12.76
C SER A 341 6.35 3.35 -11.35
N LEU A 342 5.02 3.25 -11.21
CA LEU A 342 4.34 3.12 -9.92
C LEU A 342 3.79 1.68 -9.74
N ASP A 343 4.51 0.69 -10.27
CA ASP A 343 4.13 -0.73 -10.21
C ASP A 343 4.67 -1.40 -8.93
N MET A 344 3.76 -1.72 -8.01
CA MET A 344 4.09 -2.39 -6.75
C MET A 344 4.43 -3.88 -6.93
N PHE A 345 3.99 -4.55 -8.01
CA PHE A 345 4.41 -5.93 -8.30
C PHE A 345 5.88 -5.99 -8.72
N GLU A 346 6.31 -5.05 -9.56
CA GLU A 346 7.72 -4.88 -9.93
C GLU A 346 8.58 -4.62 -8.68
N THR A 347 8.16 -3.64 -7.87
CA THR A 347 8.84 -3.25 -6.62
C THR A 347 8.96 -4.43 -5.66
N MET A 348 7.87 -5.20 -5.47
CA MET A 348 7.82 -6.37 -4.60
C MET A 348 8.73 -7.51 -5.08
N LYS A 349 8.71 -7.80 -6.38
CA LYS A 349 9.61 -8.79 -6.98
C LYS A 349 11.07 -8.40 -6.78
N LEU A 350 11.40 -7.15 -7.06
CA LEU A 350 12.76 -6.65 -6.94
C LEU A 350 13.26 -6.70 -5.49
N ALA A 351 12.46 -6.25 -4.51
CA ALA A 351 12.81 -6.34 -3.09
C ALA A 351 13.14 -7.78 -2.67
N ALA A 352 12.29 -8.74 -3.06
CA ALA A 352 12.48 -10.15 -2.71
C ALA A 352 13.73 -10.76 -3.36
N LEU A 353 14.06 -10.39 -4.59
CA LEU A 353 15.23 -10.90 -5.30
C LEU A 353 16.54 -10.25 -4.83
N LEU A 354 16.54 -8.93 -4.59
CA LEU A 354 17.68 -8.21 -4.04
C LEU A 354 18.08 -8.75 -2.68
N ALA A 355 17.11 -8.96 -1.78
CA ALA A 355 17.39 -9.52 -0.47
C ALA A 355 18.09 -10.89 -0.54
N LYS A 356 17.77 -11.72 -1.54
CA LYS A 356 18.45 -13.01 -1.79
C LYS A 356 19.84 -12.81 -2.37
N GLY A 357 19.94 -12.02 -3.44
CA GLY A 357 21.19 -11.78 -4.16
C GLY A 357 22.27 -11.14 -3.30
N CYS A 358 21.94 -10.06 -2.59
CA CYS A 358 22.87 -9.33 -1.73
C CYS A 358 23.32 -10.15 -0.51
N SER A 359 22.49 -11.08 -0.05
CA SER A 359 22.72 -11.80 1.19
C SER A 359 23.35 -13.19 1.00
N GLY A 360 23.38 -13.69 -0.24
CA GLY A 360 23.81 -15.06 -0.56
C GLY A 360 22.86 -16.15 -0.04
N ASP A 361 21.68 -15.78 0.46
CA ASP A 361 20.71 -16.67 1.09
C ASP A 361 19.41 -16.67 0.27
N ALA A 362 19.17 -17.75 -0.48
CA ALA A 362 17.97 -17.90 -1.32
C ALA A 362 16.66 -17.94 -0.51
N THR A 363 16.73 -18.13 0.81
CA THR A 363 15.56 -18.12 1.70
C THR A 363 15.22 -16.72 2.23
N ALA A 364 16.08 -15.73 2.02
CA ALA A 364 15.84 -14.35 2.46
C ALA A 364 14.59 -13.77 1.80
N VAL A 365 13.71 -13.16 2.61
CA VAL A 365 12.45 -12.51 2.18
C VAL A 365 11.66 -13.42 1.23
N PRO A 366 11.07 -14.54 1.72
CA PRO A 366 10.25 -15.42 0.90
C PRO A 366 9.00 -14.67 0.36
N ALA A 367 8.33 -15.25 -0.63
CA ALA A 367 7.19 -14.61 -1.29
C ALA A 367 6.09 -14.15 -0.32
N THR A 368 5.76 -14.96 0.68
CA THR A 368 4.77 -14.58 1.70
C THR A 368 5.19 -13.34 2.50
N GLN A 369 6.49 -13.19 2.79
CA GLN A 369 7.01 -12.02 3.45
C GLN A 369 6.98 -10.79 2.53
N ALA A 370 7.47 -10.92 1.29
CA ALA A 370 7.42 -9.83 0.30
C ALA A 370 5.99 -9.33 0.06
N LEU A 371 5.03 -10.25 -0.04
CA LEU A 371 3.61 -9.92 -0.17
C LEU A 371 3.07 -9.21 1.08
N ASN A 372 3.47 -9.63 2.28
CA ASN A 372 3.13 -8.90 3.51
C ASN A 372 3.67 -7.47 3.50
N MET A 373 4.92 -7.27 3.06
CA MET A 373 5.54 -5.94 2.97
C MET A 373 4.74 -5.00 2.04
N ALA A 374 4.15 -5.56 0.97
CA ALA A 374 3.33 -4.83 0.00
C ALA A 374 1.83 -4.72 0.39
N THR A 375 1.40 -5.33 1.50
CA THR A 375 -0.02 -5.36 1.91
C THR A 375 -0.17 -5.04 3.40
N ALA A 376 -0.31 -6.05 4.26
CA ALA A 376 -0.64 -5.90 5.68
C ALA A 376 0.43 -5.13 6.48
N GLU A 377 1.71 -5.26 6.13
CA GLU A 377 2.80 -4.54 6.82
C GLU A 377 2.76 -3.04 6.46
N GLY A 378 2.68 -2.73 5.16
CA GLY A 378 2.51 -1.35 4.67
C GLY A 378 1.21 -0.71 5.18
N ALA A 379 0.14 -1.48 5.34
CA ALA A 379 -1.14 -0.98 5.83
C ALA A 379 -1.11 -0.45 7.28
N ARG A 380 -0.14 -0.89 8.11
CA ARG A 380 -0.06 -0.47 9.52
C ARG A 380 0.08 1.04 9.67
N ILE A 381 0.79 1.68 8.75
CA ILE A 381 1.08 3.12 8.78
C ILE A 381 -0.20 3.98 8.63
N PHE A 382 -1.25 3.43 7.99
CA PHE A 382 -2.56 4.08 7.84
C PHE A 382 -3.40 4.02 9.11
N ARG A 383 -2.97 3.24 10.13
CA ARG A 383 -3.69 3.03 11.40
C ARG A 383 -5.19 2.72 11.19
N THR A 384 -5.49 2.02 10.10
CA THR A 384 -6.84 1.57 9.70
C THR A 384 -6.95 0.08 10.00
N PRO A 385 -7.74 -0.34 11.00
CA PRO A 385 -7.83 -1.75 11.39
C PRO A 385 -8.22 -2.67 10.22
N GLY A 386 -7.45 -3.75 10.03
CA GLY A 386 -7.70 -4.77 9.01
C GLY A 386 -7.27 -4.41 7.58
N LEU A 387 -6.85 -3.17 7.30
CA LEU A 387 -6.33 -2.80 5.98
C LEU A 387 -5.16 -3.71 5.57
N GLY A 388 -5.08 -4.03 4.27
CA GLY A 388 -4.09 -4.97 3.74
C GLY A 388 -4.44 -6.45 3.98
N THR A 389 -5.67 -6.74 4.42
CA THR A 389 -6.21 -8.11 4.55
C THR A 389 -7.63 -8.18 4.00
N LEU A 390 -8.07 -9.39 3.61
CA LEU A 390 -9.46 -9.69 3.29
C LEU A 390 -10.10 -10.43 4.48
N ALA A 391 -10.21 -9.75 5.62
CA ALA A 391 -10.79 -10.29 6.84
C ALA A 391 -12.09 -9.56 7.21
N PRO A 392 -13.05 -10.21 7.90
CA PRO A 392 -14.23 -9.53 8.45
C PRO A 392 -13.87 -8.26 9.25
N GLY A 393 -14.58 -7.17 8.97
CA GLY A 393 -14.38 -5.86 9.57
C GLY A 393 -13.32 -4.99 8.89
N ALA A 394 -12.46 -5.55 8.04
CA ALA A 394 -11.49 -4.79 7.25
C ALA A 394 -12.20 -3.93 6.18
N PRO A 395 -11.60 -2.80 5.76
CA PRO A 395 -12.01 -2.12 4.53
C PRO A 395 -11.97 -3.08 3.34
N ALA A 396 -12.95 -2.99 2.45
CA ALA A 396 -12.98 -3.77 1.23
C ALA A 396 -12.04 -3.17 0.16
N ASP A 397 -10.74 -3.23 0.46
CA ASP A 397 -9.63 -2.79 -0.41
C ASP A 397 -9.00 -4.05 -1.03
N MET A 398 -9.33 -4.35 -2.29
CA MET A 398 -8.97 -5.62 -2.94
C MET A 398 -8.66 -5.47 -4.43
N VAL A 399 -7.85 -6.39 -4.94
CA VAL A 399 -7.44 -6.45 -6.35
C VAL A 399 -7.50 -7.87 -6.89
N ALA A 400 -7.56 -8.03 -8.21
CA ALA A 400 -7.57 -9.35 -8.83
C ALA A 400 -6.59 -9.48 -9.99
N LEU A 401 -5.85 -10.59 -10.01
CA LEU A 401 -4.91 -10.96 -11.06
C LEU A 401 -5.53 -11.99 -12.01
N ASP A 402 -5.40 -11.77 -13.31
CA ASP A 402 -5.92 -12.66 -14.35
C ASP A 402 -5.10 -13.96 -14.44
N LEU A 403 -5.72 -15.09 -14.09
CA LEU A 403 -5.05 -16.40 -14.14
C LEU A 403 -5.11 -17.06 -15.52
N ASP A 404 -5.75 -16.43 -16.51
CA ASP A 404 -5.72 -16.85 -17.90
C ASP A 404 -4.46 -16.35 -18.64
N GLU A 405 -3.71 -15.40 -18.04
CA GLU A 405 -2.46 -14.88 -18.61
C GLU A 405 -1.33 -15.94 -18.62
N PRO A 406 -0.51 -16.03 -19.68
CA PRO A 406 0.49 -17.10 -19.83
C PRO A 406 1.55 -17.16 -18.72
N ASN A 407 1.88 -16.04 -18.08
CA ASN A 407 2.83 -15.98 -16.97
C ASN A 407 2.23 -16.44 -15.64
N LEU A 408 0.91 -16.58 -15.52
CA LEU A 408 0.20 -16.94 -14.29
C LEU A 408 -0.43 -18.33 -14.31
N CYS A 409 -0.17 -19.12 -15.35
CA CYS A 409 -0.64 -20.50 -15.49
C CYS A 409 0.51 -21.48 -15.79
N PRO A 410 0.62 -22.65 -15.11
CA PRO A 410 -0.26 -23.16 -14.06
C PRO A 410 0.10 -22.62 -12.66
N ILE A 411 -0.91 -22.54 -11.79
CA ILE A 411 -0.73 -22.05 -10.42
C ILE A 411 -0.49 -23.19 -9.40
N PHE A 412 0.68 -23.16 -8.77
CA PHE A 412 1.05 -24.07 -7.67
C PHE A 412 1.01 -23.39 -6.29
N ASN A 413 1.27 -22.08 -6.25
CA ASN A 413 1.34 -21.29 -5.04
C ASN A 413 0.99 -19.84 -5.38
N GLU A 414 -0.10 -19.35 -4.80
CA GLU A 414 -0.67 -18.04 -5.07
C GLU A 414 0.28 -16.90 -4.68
N ALA A 415 0.90 -16.97 -3.50
CA ALA A 415 1.85 -15.95 -3.06
C ALA A 415 3.10 -15.92 -3.94
N SER A 416 3.59 -17.09 -4.36
CA SER A 416 4.70 -17.19 -5.31
C SER A 416 4.35 -16.57 -6.66
N HIS A 417 3.12 -16.77 -7.15
CA HIS A 417 2.66 -16.15 -8.40
C HIS A 417 2.58 -14.64 -8.27
N ALA A 418 1.93 -14.14 -7.22
CA ALA A 418 1.82 -12.70 -6.96
C ALA A 418 3.19 -12.02 -6.86
N VAL A 419 4.22 -12.67 -6.28
CA VAL A 419 5.54 -12.04 -6.10
C VAL A 419 6.48 -12.25 -7.27
N TYR A 420 6.57 -13.45 -7.83
CA TYR A 420 7.65 -13.78 -8.77
C TYR A 420 7.20 -13.82 -10.23
N ALA A 421 5.90 -13.96 -10.51
CA ALA A 421 5.38 -14.15 -11.85
C ALA A 421 4.50 -13.00 -12.35
N ALA A 422 3.70 -12.40 -11.45
CA ALA A 422 2.80 -11.30 -11.77
C ALA A 422 3.53 -9.99 -12.04
N SER A 423 2.83 -9.12 -12.75
CA SER A 423 3.13 -7.71 -12.98
C SER A 423 1.84 -6.89 -12.82
N GLY A 424 1.94 -5.57 -12.71
CA GLY A 424 0.76 -4.71 -12.66
C GLY A 424 -0.13 -4.78 -13.91
N LYS A 425 0.35 -5.35 -15.03
CA LYS A 425 -0.46 -5.55 -16.24
C LYS A 425 -1.44 -6.71 -16.12
N ASP A 426 -1.18 -7.65 -15.21
CA ASP A 426 -2.04 -8.80 -14.96
C ASP A 426 -3.21 -8.44 -14.03
N CYS A 427 -3.20 -7.24 -13.45
CA CYS A 427 -4.28 -6.74 -12.60
C CYS A 427 -5.47 -6.30 -13.46
N VAL A 428 -6.63 -6.92 -13.22
CA VAL A 428 -7.87 -6.67 -13.97
C VAL A 428 -8.96 -6.03 -13.12
N PHE A 429 -8.74 -5.86 -11.82
CA PHE A 429 -9.74 -5.32 -10.91
C PHE A 429 -9.08 -4.61 -9.73
N THR A 430 -9.57 -3.43 -9.38
CA THR A 430 -9.15 -2.68 -8.18
C THR A 430 -10.35 -2.03 -7.51
N MET A 431 -10.48 -2.27 -6.20
CA MET A 431 -11.54 -1.74 -5.35
C MET A 431 -10.94 -1.12 -4.09
N VAL A 432 -11.50 0.02 -3.66
CA VAL A 432 -11.16 0.69 -2.41
C VAL A 432 -12.43 0.96 -1.61
N GLU A 433 -12.48 0.46 -0.38
CA GLU A 433 -13.60 0.62 0.55
C GLU A 433 -14.94 0.28 -0.12
N GLY A 434 -14.99 -0.82 -0.88
CA GLY A 434 -16.19 -1.29 -1.57
C GLY A 434 -16.49 -0.60 -2.91
N ASN A 435 -15.77 0.46 -3.28
CA ASN A 435 -15.94 1.17 -4.55
C ASN A 435 -15.00 0.60 -5.61
N ILE A 436 -15.55 0.11 -6.72
CA ILE A 436 -14.76 -0.37 -7.86
C ILE A 436 -14.18 0.85 -8.59
N LEU A 437 -12.85 0.95 -8.66
CA LEU A 437 -12.14 2.06 -9.31
C LEU A 437 -11.60 1.67 -10.69
N TYR A 438 -11.25 0.39 -10.86
CA TYR A 438 -10.78 -0.19 -12.11
C TYR A 438 -11.39 -1.57 -12.33
N ASP A 439 -11.90 -1.83 -13.53
CA ASP A 439 -12.54 -3.09 -13.89
C ASP A 439 -12.29 -3.44 -15.37
N CYS A 440 -11.54 -4.53 -15.61
CA CYS A 440 -11.24 -5.12 -16.92
C CYS A 440 -10.88 -4.09 -18.01
N GLY A 441 -9.90 -3.23 -17.75
CA GLY A 441 -9.48 -2.21 -18.71
C GLY A 441 -10.19 -0.86 -18.60
N THR A 442 -11.21 -0.74 -17.74
CA THR A 442 -12.03 0.46 -17.61
C THR A 442 -11.81 1.13 -16.26
N TYR A 443 -11.48 2.43 -16.28
CA TYR A 443 -11.55 3.27 -15.08
C TYR A 443 -12.99 3.76 -14.90
N THR A 444 -13.55 3.59 -13.70
CA THR A 444 -14.99 3.75 -13.48
C THR A 444 -15.46 5.21 -13.51
N ASP A 445 -14.56 6.17 -13.40
CA ASP A 445 -14.87 7.60 -13.55
C ASP A 445 -14.94 8.07 -15.01
N GLY A 446 -14.37 7.30 -15.96
CA GLY A 446 -14.32 7.63 -17.38
C GLY A 446 -13.40 8.80 -17.76
N LEU A 447 -12.53 9.30 -16.85
CA LEU A 447 -11.78 10.55 -17.05
C LEU A 447 -10.29 10.34 -17.41
N TYR A 448 -9.83 9.10 -17.51
CA TYR A 448 -8.43 8.79 -17.83
C TYR A 448 -7.99 9.34 -19.19
N ALA A 449 -8.82 9.24 -20.24
CA ALA A 449 -8.46 9.68 -21.58
C ALA A 449 -8.17 11.19 -21.63
N ASP A 450 -9.01 11.98 -20.95
CA ASP A 450 -8.85 13.43 -20.82
C ASP A 450 -7.61 13.78 -20.01
N THR A 451 -7.40 13.12 -18.86
CA THR A 451 -6.20 13.30 -18.03
C THR A 451 -4.92 12.99 -18.81
N ALA A 452 -4.92 11.91 -19.59
CA ALA A 452 -3.78 11.54 -20.42
C ALA A 452 -3.54 12.54 -21.56
N ALA A 453 -4.60 13.12 -22.14
CA ALA A 453 -4.48 14.19 -23.14
C ALA A 453 -3.90 15.46 -22.54
N GLU A 454 -4.44 15.93 -21.40
CA GLU A 454 -3.92 17.09 -20.67
C GLU A 454 -2.44 16.91 -20.30
N MET A 455 -2.02 15.70 -19.89
CA MET A 455 -0.62 15.44 -19.57
C MET A 455 0.28 15.56 -20.81
N ARG A 456 -0.15 15.05 -21.96
CA ARG A 456 0.62 15.18 -23.21
C ARG A 456 0.80 16.65 -23.58
N ASP A 457 -0.25 17.45 -23.47
CA ASP A 457 -0.18 18.89 -23.74
C ASP A 457 0.77 19.61 -22.77
N LEU A 458 0.78 19.22 -21.49
CA LEU A 458 1.73 19.76 -20.50
C LEU A 458 3.19 19.45 -20.88
N VAL A 459 3.48 18.21 -21.29
CA VAL A 459 4.84 17.81 -21.68
C VAL A 459 5.30 18.52 -22.94
N GLU A 460 4.43 18.67 -23.94
CA GLU A 460 4.75 19.45 -25.15
C GLU A 460 5.03 20.92 -24.81
N TRP A 461 4.27 21.50 -23.88
CA TRP A 461 4.56 22.86 -23.40
C TRP A 461 5.89 22.96 -22.65
N LEU A 462 6.25 21.95 -21.85
CA LEU A 462 7.55 21.91 -21.15
C LEU A 462 8.72 21.78 -22.14
N LYS A 463 8.56 21.02 -23.21
CA LYS A 463 9.59 20.83 -24.26
C LYS A 463 9.66 21.99 -25.26
N GLY A 464 8.54 22.64 -25.56
CA GLY A 464 8.43 23.71 -26.56
C GLY A 464 8.89 25.09 -26.10
N LYS A 465 9.43 25.21 -24.88
CA LYS A 465 10.15 26.40 -24.42
C LYS A 465 11.65 26.26 -24.67
N GLU A 466 12.03 26.44 -25.93
CA GLU A 466 13.35 26.98 -26.31
C GLU A 466 13.30 28.51 -26.34
#